data_AF-A0A831SQ67-F1
#
_entry.id   AF-A0A831SQ67-F1
#
_cell.length_a   1.000
_cell.length_b   1.000
_cell.length_c   1.000
_cell.angle_alpha   90.00
_cell.angle_beta   90.00
_cell.angle_gamma   90.00
#
_symmetry.space_group_name_H-M   'P 1'
#
loop_
_entity.id
_entity.type
_entity.pdbx_description
1 polymer ?
#
loop_
_entity_poly.entity_id
_entity_poly.type
_entity_poly.pdbx_seq_one_letter_code
_entity_poly.pdbx_strand_id
1 'polypeptide(L)'
;MSTEKAVLLQAAYSDGSPMSFAEVVIFSPSDSEVEHQNGRTDKNGRFAFFPDEQGEWSVSVTDGMGHAFTRQIRIDNPSDLSLLAPQSQNTPGTPIAIAGVVMGLLGIASYLRARAHASKGEK
;
A
#
# COMPACT_ATOMS: atom_id res chain seq x y z
N MET A 1 -5.50 -36.54 -3.64
CA MET A 1 -5.35 -35.08 -3.75
C MET A 1 -4.87 -34.58 -2.40
N SER A 2 -3.67 -34.02 -2.31
CA SER A 2 -3.18 -33.39 -1.07
C SER A 2 -3.70 -31.96 -0.99
N THR A 3 -3.98 -31.45 0.21
CA THR A 3 -4.45 -30.07 0.43
C THR A 3 -3.26 -29.25 0.92
N GLU A 4 -2.56 -28.60 0.00
CA GLU A 4 -1.47 -27.68 0.36
C GLU A 4 -1.97 -26.25 0.46
N LYS A 5 -1.32 -25.44 1.29
CA LYS A 5 -1.69 -24.03 1.50
C LYS A 5 -0.68 -23.12 0.82
N ALA A 6 -1.19 -22.09 0.16
CA ALA A 6 -0.37 -21.08 -0.49
C ALA A 6 -0.23 -19.83 0.40
N VAL A 7 0.92 -19.16 0.28
CA VAL A 7 1.10 -17.79 0.72
C VAL A 7 0.67 -16.86 -0.41
N LEU A 8 -0.23 -15.92 -0.09
CA LEU A 8 -0.66 -14.87 -1.01
C LEU A 8 0.09 -13.58 -0.70
N LEU A 9 0.59 -12.93 -1.74
CA LEU A 9 1.32 -11.68 -1.68
C LEU A 9 0.56 -10.62 -2.47
N GLN A 10 0.56 -9.40 -1.95
CA GLN A 10 0.15 -8.22 -2.71
C GLN A 10 1.21 -7.13 -2.57
N ALA A 11 1.78 -6.74 -3.71
CA ALA A 11 2.76 -5.70 -3.84
C ALA A 11 2.10 -4.42 -4.35
N ALA A 12 2.35 -3.31 -3.65
CA ALA A 12 1.85 -1.99 -3.99
C ALA A 12 2.93 -0.94 -3.70
N TYR A 13 2.91 0.14 -4.46
CA TYR A 13 3.73 1.32 -4.19
C TYR A 13 3.22 2.09 -2.97
N SER A 14 3.97 3.10 -2.53
CA SER A 14 3.61 3.92 -1.37
C SER A 14 2.32 4.73 -1.55
N ASP A 15 1.91 4.98 -2.80
CA ASP A 15 0.63 5.61 -3.14
C ASP A 15 -0.55 4.62 -3.19
N GLY A 16 -0.28 3.33 -2.95
CA GLY A 16 -1.28 2.26 -2.97
C GLY A 16 -1.57 1.68 -4.36
N SER A 17 -0.95 2.19 -5.42
CA SER A 17 -1.10 1.62 -6.76
C SER A 17 -0.41 0.25 -6.84
N PRO A 18 -0.97 -0.72 -7.58
CA PRO A 18 -0.43 -2.07 -7.64
C PRO A 18 0.90 -2.09 -8.39
N MET A 19 1.90 -2.80 -7.83
CA MET A 19 3.13 -3.13 -8.55
C MET A 19 2.82 -4.21 -9.59
N SER A 20 2.22 -3.81 -10.70
CA SER A 20 1.70 -4.69 -11.73
C SER A 20 2.81 -5.26 -12.59
N PHE A 21 2.78 -6.58 -12.81
CA PHE A 21 3.80 -7.27 -13.59
C PHE A 21 5.22 -6.99 -13.09
N ALA A 22 5.40 -6.79 -11.79
CA ALA A 22 6.71 -6.66 -11.15
C ALA A 22 7.34 -8.04 -10.99
N GLU A 23 8.66 -8.12 -11.10
CA GLU A 23 9.43 -9.34 -10.89
C GLU A 23 9.40 -9.76 -9.42
N VAL A 24 9.25 -11.05 -9.17
CA VAL A 24 9.24 -11.66 -7.83
C VAL A 24 10.26 -12.78 -7.80
N VAL A 25 11.10 -12.80 -6.75
CA VAL A 25 12.06 -13.86 -6.47
C VAL A 25 11.91 -14.29 -5.00
N ILE A 26 11.84 -15.59 -4.76
CA ILE A 26 11.60 -16.18 -3.45
C ILE A 26 12.71 -17.17 -3.12
N PHE A 27 13.27 -17.04 -1.92
CA PHE A 27 14.27 -17.95 -1.36
C PHE A 27 13.72 -18.66 -0.13
N SER A 28 14.12 -19.91 0.04
CA SER A 28 13.70 -20.73 1.17
C SER A 28 14.52 -20.39 2.43
N PRO A 29 14.02 -20.74 3.62
CA PRO A 29 14.77 -20.63 4.87
C PRO A 29 16.12 -21.38 4.85
N SER A 30 16.20 -22.50 4.12
CA SER A 30 17.39 -23.37 4.07
C SER A 30 18.40 -22.98 3.00
N ASP A 31 17.97 -22.29 1.93
CA ASP A 31 18.82 -21.93 0.79
C ASP A 31 18.53 -20.50 0.30
N SER A 32 19.52 -19.62 0.48
CA SER A 32 19.48 -18.23 0.02
C SER A 32 20.15 -17.99 -1.34
N GLU A 33 20.75 -19.02 -1.94
CA GLU A 33 21.44 -18.93 -3.24
C GLU A 33 20.58 -19.49 -4.37
N VAL A 34 19.76 -20.50 -4.08
CA VAL A 34 18.84 -21.11 -5.05
C VAL A 34 17.43 -20.57 -4.85
N GLU A 35 16.87 -20.02 -5.92
CA GLU A 35 15.49 -19.53 -5.92
C GLU A 35 14.52 -20.70 -5.76
N HIS A 36 13.65 -20.64 -4.75
CA HIS A 36 12.51 -21.55 -4.60
C HIS A 36 11.49 -21.33 -5.71
N GLN A 37 11.20 -20.06 -6.01
CA GLN A 37 10.31 -19.66 -7.07
C GLN A 37 10.65 -18.26 -7.58
N ASN A 38 10.53 -18.06 -8.88
CA ASN A 38 10.51 -16.74 -9.51
C ASN A 38 9.28 -16.56 -10.40
N GLY A 39 8.98 -15.32 -10.73
CA GLY A 39 7.91 -14.98 -11.65
C GLY A 39 7.59 -13.49 -11.67
N ARG A 40 6.34 -13.16 -12.00
CA ARG A 40 5.85 -11.78 -12.00
C ARG A 40 4.49 -11.68 -11.32
N THR A 41 4.24 -10.56 -10.66
CA THR A 41 2.91 -10.23 -10.13
C THR A 41 1.88 -10.11 -11.27
N ASP A 42 0.61 -10.30 -10.95
CA ASP A 42 -0.48 -10.03 -11.90
C ASP A 42 -0.76 -8.52 -12.06
N LYS A 43 -1.75 -8.17 -12.88
CA LYS A 43 -2.20 -6.78 -13.10
C LYS A 43 -2.68 -6.04 -11.85
N ASN A 44 -2.89 -6.74 -10.74
CA ASN A 44 -3.33 -6.19 -9.47
C ASN A 44 -2.22 -6.27 -8.41
N GLY A 45 -0.98 -6.55 -8.83
CA GLY A 45 0.18 -6.68 -7.95
C GLY A 45 0.17 -7.95 -7.09
N ARG A 46 -0.55 -9.00 -7.50
CA ARG A 46 -0.68 -10.23 -6.69
C ARG A 46 0.29 -11.32 -7.15
N PHE A 47 0.80 -12.10 -6.19
CA PHE A 47 1.60 -13.30 -6.44
C PHE A 47 1.26 -14.38 -5.40
N ALA A 48 1.50 -15.65 -5.73
CA ALA A 48 1.25 -16.75 -4.81
C ALA A 48 2.35 -17.80 -4.94
N PHE A 49 2.76 -18.37 -3.81
CA PHE A 49 3.70 -19.48 -3.77
C PHE A 49 3.30 -20.52 -2.72
N PHE A 50 3.78 -21.74 -2.88
CA PHE A 50 3.59 -22.83 -1.93
C PHE A 50 4.93 -23.08 -1.22
N PRO A 51 5.03 -22.77 0.08
CA PRO A 51 6.20 -23.09 0.88
C PRO A 51 6.21 -24.57 1.22
N ASP A 52 7.37 -25.20 1.10
CA ASP A 52 7.60 -26.62 1.40
C ASP A 52 8.29 -26.85 2.76
N GLU A 53 8.80 -25.80 3.39
CA GLU A 53 9.46 -25.85 4.69
C GLU A 53 9.07 -24.72 5.64
N GLN A 54 9.32 -24.95 6.93
CA GLN A 54 9.14 -23.98 8.01
C GLN A 54 10.34 -23.04 8.11
N GLY A 55 10.09 -21.79 8.48
CA GLY A 55 11.16 -20.81 8.75
C GLY A 55 10.89 -19.43 8.17
N GLU A 56 11.96 -18.64 8.05
CA GLU A 56 11.94 -17.30 7.45
C GLU A 56 12.13 -17.37 5.94
N TRP A 57 11.07 -17.09 5.19
CA TRP A 57 11.11 -17.02 3.74
C TRP A 57 11.43 -15.61 3.27
N SER A 58 12.38 -15.47 2.35
CA SER A 58 12.76 -14.17 1.79
C SER A 58 12.08 -13.96 0.46
N VAL A 59 11.26 -12.91 0.36
CA VAL A 59 10.55 -12.53 -0.87
C VAL A 59 11.03 -11.17 -1.33
N SER A 60 11.57 -11.10 -2.54
CA SER A 60 11.98 -9.86 -3.20
C SER A 60 11.03 -9.52 -4.35
N VAL A 61 10.62 -8.25 -4.44
CA VAL A 61 9.79 -7.74 -5.53
C VAL A 61 10.44 -6.49 -6.13
N THR A 62 10.60 -6.44 -7.45
CA THR A 62 11.23 -5.31 -8.16
C THR A 62 10.48 -4.95 -9.44
N ASP A 63 10.38 -3.65 -9.75
CA ASP A 63 9.79 -3.16 -11.00
C ASP A 63 10.79 -3.05 -12.16
N GLY A 64 12.09 -3.31 -11.90
CA GLY A 64 13.17 -3.16 -12.88
C GLY A 64 13.53 -1.71 -13.23
N MET A 65 12.88 -0.73 -12.60
CA MET A 65 13.10 0.71 -12.81
C MET A 65 13.70 1.41 -11.58
N GLY A 66 14.02 0.64 -10.54
CA GLY A 66 14.68 1.11 -9.32
C GLY A 66 13.83 1.02 -8.07
N HIS A 67 12.55 0.63 -8.16
CA HIS A 67 11.74 0.30 -6.99
C HIS A 67 11.85 -1.18 -6.69
N ALA A 68 12.39 -1.51 -5.52
CA ALA A 68 12.44 -2.86 -5.02
C ALA A 68 12.17 -2.89 -3.51
N PHE A 69 11.58 -3.97 -3.04
CA PHE A 69 11.51 -4.27 -1.62
C PHE A 69 11.70 -5.76 -1.37
N THR A 70 12.28 -6.08 -0.22
CA THR A 70 12.42 -7.46 0.26
C THR A 70 11.71 -7.60 1.59
N ARG A 71 10.97 -8.69 1.77
CA ARG A 71 10.23 -8.97 3.00
C ARG A 71 10.50 -10.40 3.47
N GLN A 72 10.73 -10.53 4.78
CA GLN A 72 10.80 -11.83 5.44
C GLN A 72 9.39 -12.25 5.86
N ILE A 73 9.04 -13.50 5.58
CA ILE A 73 7.75 -14.11 5.91
C ILE A 73 8.03 -15.34 6.76
N ARG A 74 7.69 -15.26 8.05
CA ARG A 74 7.78 -16.39 8.95
C ARG A 74 6.66 -17.39 8.72
N ILE A 75 7.02 -18.65 8.51
CA ILE A 75 6.09 -19.77 8.36
C ILE A 75 6.39 -20.78 9.46
N ASP A 76 5.59 -20.77 10.52
CA ASP A 76 5.74 -21.72 11.64
C ASP A 76 5.16 -23.10 11.28
N ASN A 77 4.14 -23.14 10.43
CA ASN A 77 3.61 -24.37 9.86
C ASN A 77 3.00 -24.07 8.47
N PRO A 78 3.54 -24.64 7.37
CA PRO A 78 2.97 -24.49 6.03
C PRO A 78 1.50 -24.91 5.98
N SER A 79 1.11 -25.83 6.86
CA SER A 79 -0.26 -26.32 7.01
C SER A 79 -1.19 -25.39 7.77
N ASP A 80 -0.73 -24.24 8.29
CA ASP A 80 -1.54 -23.26 9.04
C ASP A 80 -1.72 -21.92 8.34
N LEU A 81 -1.22 -21.77 7.10
CA LEU A 81 -1.35 -20.53 6.32
C LEU A 81 -2.82 -20.16 6.07
N SER A 82 -3.38 -19.38 7.00
CA SER A 82 -4.66 -18.72 6.84
C SER A 82 -4.48 -17.58 5.86
N LEU A 83 -5.38 -17.48 4.90
CA LEU A 83 -5.48 -16.35 3.97
C LEU A 83 -5.41 -15.06 4.80
N LEU A 84 -4.27 -14.38 4.79
CA LEU A 84 -4.21 -13.00 5.23
C LEU A 84 -4.99 -12.24 4.15
N ALA A 85 -6.29 -12.10 4.37
CA ALA A 85 -7.07 -11.08 3.72
C ALA A 85 -6.27 -9.78 3.85
N PRO A 86 -6.19 -8.96 2.78
CA PRO A 86 -5.52 -7.67 2.87
C PRO A 86 -6.06 -7.00 4.13
N GLN A 87 -5.16 -6.71 5.07
CA GLN A 87 -5.46 -5.77 6.14
C GLN A 87 -5.72 -4.46 5.42
N SER A 88 -6.96 -4.29 4.98
CA SER A 88 -7.53 -2.99 4.69
C SER A 88 -7.41 -2.27 6.01
N GLN A 89 -6.31 -1.53 6.15
CA GLN A 89 -6.26 -0.46 7.12
C GLN A 89 -7.35 0.49 6.66
N ASN A 90 -8.55 0.28 7.20
CA ASN A 90 -9.53 1.32 7.34
C ASN A 90 -8.85 2.40 8.17
N THR A 91 -8.08 3.25 7.52
CA THR A 91 -7.75 4.57 8.05
C THR A 91 -9.11 5.24 8.22
N PRO A 92 -9.59 5.51 9.44
CA PRO A 92 -10.78 6.32 9.61
C PRO A 92 -10.45 7.63 8.90
N GLY A 93 -11.17 7.94 7.82
CA GLY A 93 -10.90 9.12 7.02
C GLY A 93 -10.89 10.33 7.94
N THR A 94 -9.74 10.98 8.08
CA THR A 94 -9.66 12.29 8.70
C THR A 94 -10.46 13.24 7.82
N PRO A 95 -11.59 13.83 8.26
CA PRO A 95 -12.19 14.91 7.51
C PRO A 95 -11.28 16.14 7.68
N ILE A 96 -10.33 16.35 6.77
CA ILE A 96 -9.72 17.67 6.60
C ILE A 96 -10.74 18.54 5.88
N ALA A 97 -11.70 19.04 6.64
CA ALA A 97 -12.67 20.03 6.19
C ALA A 97 -12.92 21.07 7.29
N ILE A 98 -11.85 21.70 7.82
CA ILE A 98 -12.01 22.83 8.76
C ILE A 98 -11.16 24.06 8.33
N ALA A 99 -10.26 23.97 7.35
CA ALA A 99 -9.49 25.14 6.90
C ALA A 99 -10.27 26.09 5.95
N GLY A 100 -11.29 25.60 5.24
CA GLY A 100 -12.02 26.42 4.24
C GLY A 100 -13.02 27.42 4.84
N VAL A 101 -13.59 27.12 6.01
CA VAL A 101 -14.65 27.95 6.62
C VAL A 101 -14.08 29.25 7.21
N VAL A 102 -12.87 29.21 7.77
CA VAL A 102 -12.24 30.39 8.40
C VAL A 102 -11.76 31.40 7.34
N MET A 103 -11.23 30.94 6.21
CA MET A 103 -10.83 31.81 5.09
C MET A 103 -12.04 32.43 4.37
N GLY A 104 -13.15 31.70 4.26
CA GLY A 104 -14.40 32.22 3.67
C GLY A 104 -15.05 33.33 4.50
N LEU A 105 -15.10 33.19 5.83
CA LEU A 105 -15.72 34.18 6.71
C LEU A 105 -14.89 35.48 6.82
N LEU A 106 -13.56 35.38 6.81
CA LEU A 106 -12.67 36.57 6.77
C LEU A 106 -12.79 37.33 5.44
N GLY A 107 -12.91 36.63 4.31
CA GLY A 107 -13.09 37.24 2.99
C GLY A 107 -14.42 37.99 2.83
N ILE A 108 -15.52 37.43 3.33
CA ILE A 108 -16.84 38.10 3.29
C ILE A 108 -16.83 39.35 4.19
N ALA A 109 -16.24 39.25 5.39
CA ALA A 109 -16.17 40.38 6.32
C ALA A 109 -15.33 41.54 5.79
N SER A 110 -14.20 41.27 5.13
CA SER A 110 -13.36 42.32 4.52
C SER A 110 -14.05 42.99 3.33
N TYR A 111 -14.74 42.21 2.48
CA TYR A 111 -15.50 42.74 1.34
C TYR A 111 -16.66 43.66 1.78
N LEU A 112 -17.43 43.26 2.80
CA LEU A 112 -18.53 44.08 3.31
C LEU A 112 -18.04 45.38 3.97
N ARG A 113 -16.90 45.34 4.68
CA ARG A 113 -16.28 46.54 5.27
C ARG A 113 -15.76 47.50 4.21
N ALA A 114 -15.11 47.00 3.15
CA ALA A 114 -14.62 47.84 2.06
C ALA A 114 -15.76 48.58 1.35
N ARG A 115 -16.89 47.90 1.11
CA ARG A 115 -18.08 48.52 0.50
C ARG A 115 -18.74 49.57 1.39
N ALA A 116 -18.79 49.36 2.70
CA ALA A 116 -19.34 50.32 3.64
C ALA A 116 -18.49 51.61 3.75
N HIS A 117 -17.16 51.49 3.64
CA HIS A 117 -16.27 52.65 3.58
C HIS A 117 -16.37 53.41 2.25
N ALA A 118 -16.49 52.70 1.12
CA ALA A 118 -16.67 53.34 -0.19
C ALA A 118 -17.98 54.16 -0.26
N SER A 119 -19.05 53.69 0.39
CA SER A 119 -20.33 54.41 0.48
C SER A 119 -20.30 55.67 1.38
N LYS A 120 -19.28 55.84 2.23
CA LYS A 120 -19.20 56.94 3.19
C LYS A 120 -18.26 58.07 2.74
N GLY A 121 -17.55 57.88 1.62
CA GLY A 121 -16.66 58.87 1.01
C GLY A 121 -17.33 59.81 0.00
N GLU A 122 -18.64 59.69 -0.20
CA GLU A 122 -19.41 60.54 -1.11
C GLU A 122 -20.38 61.41 -0.30
N LYS A 123 -19.83 62.42 0.37
CA LYS A 123 -20.51 63.65 0.82
C LYS A 123 -19.51 64.79 0.90
#